data_AF-A0A660L328-F1
#
_entry.id   AF-A0A660L328-F1
#
_cell.length_a   1.000
_cell.length_b   1.000
_cell.length_c   1.000
_cell.angle_alpha   90.00
_cell.angle_beta   90.00
_cell.angle_gamma   90.00
#
_symmetry.space_group_name_H-M   'P 1'
#
loop_
_entity.id
_entity.type
_entity.pdbx_description
1 polymer ?
#
loop_
_entity_poly.entity_id
_entity_poly.type
_entity_poly.pdbx_seq_one_letter_code
_entity_poly.pdbx_strand_id
1 'polypeptide(L)'
;MALDPMGHPTSVDHTQGETGVPMRRVKVMIRCNRCGEVYILRGRKTKDGTYETGFVQCVCGNTDDFTITPILDRTTAQFAGDNPEKKREG
;
A
#
# COMPACT_ATOMS: atom_id res chain seq x y z
N MET A 1 -33.68 -1.35 24.98
CA MET A 1 -33.94 -0.29 23.97
C MET A 1 -34.23 0.98 24.77
N ALA A 2 -33.20 1.77 25.07
CA ALA A 2 -33.40 3.03 25.80
C ALA A 2 -33.63 4.14 24.78
N LEU A 3 -34.71 4.91 24.96
CA LEU A 3 -35.07 6.08 24.17
C LEU A 3 -34.85 7.32 25.04
N ASP A 4 -34.29 8.40 24.49
CA ASP A 4 -34.24 9.69 25.18
C ASP A 4 -35.66 10.24 25.42
N PRO A 5 -35.87 11.11 26.43
CA PRO A 5 -37.18 11.67 26.76
C PRO A 5 -37.86 12.49 25.64
N MET A 6 -37.16 12.78 24.54
CA MET A 6 -37.71 13.46 23.34
C MET A 6 -37.85 12.55 22.10
N GLY A 7 -37.66 11.23 22.23
CA GLY A 7 -37.99 10.27 21.16
C GLY A 7 -37.05 10.25 19.95
N HIS A 8 -35.83 10.79 20.09
CA HIS A 8 -34.80 10.68 19.04
C HIS A 8 -33.96 9.41 19.23
N PRO A 9 -33.45 8.81 18.14
CA PRO A 9 -32.45 7.76 18.26
C PRO A 9 -31.13 8.39 18.75
N THR A 10 -30.63 8.01 19.93
CA THR A 10 -29.21 8.22 20.25
C THR A 10 -28.38 7.40 19.26
N SER A 11 -27.87 8.06 18.22
CA SER A 11 -26.78 7.51 17.42
C SER A 11 -25.56 7.37 18.33
N VAL A 12 -25.39 6.18 18.88
CA VAL A 12 -24.08 5.73 19.38
C VAL A 12 -23.17 5.59 18.16
N ASP A 13 -22.55 6.70 17.78
CA ASP A 13 -21.53 6.74 16.76
C ASP A 13 -20.29 6.01 17.27
N HIS A 14 -20.29 4.69 17.07
CA HIS A 14 -19.07 3.90 17.11
C HIS A 14 -18.37 4.08 15.76
N THR A 15 -17.77 5.25 15.52
CA THR A 15 -16.72 5.38 14.51
C THR A 15 -15.48 4.65 15.02
N GLN A 16 -15.50 3.33 14.97
CA GLN A 16 -14.31 2.50 14.88
C GLN A 16 -13.90 2.46 13.41
N GLY A 17 -12.71 2.99 13.12
CA GLY A 17 -12.16 2.98 11.77
C GLY A 17 -10.82 3.66 11.76
N GLU A 18 -9.81 2.93 12.20
CA GLU A 18 -8.39 3.25 12.12
C GLU A 18 -8.07 4.01 10.83
N THR A 19 -7.38 5.16 10.91
CA THR A 19 -6.84 5.88 9.75
C THR A 19 -5.67 5.07 9.17
N GLY A 20 -5.97 3.92 8.58
CA GLY A 20 -5.05 3.18 7.75
C GLY A 20 -4.94 3.92 6.43
N VAL A 21 -3.89 4.74 6.27
CA VAL A 21 -3.45 5.12 4.93
C VAL A 21 -3.37 3.83 4.13
N PRO A 22 -4.13 3.65 3.03
CA PRO A 22 -4.09 2.41 2.29
C PRO A 22 -2.66 2.24 1.78
N MET A 23 -1.88 1.36 2.43
CA MET A 23 -0.52 1.07 2.01
C MET A 23 -0.59 0.51 0.60
N ARG A 24 -0.29 1.38 -0.37
CA ARG A 24 -0.46 1.06 -1.78
C ARG A 24 0.45 -0.10 -2.12
N ARG A 25 -0.15 -1.14 -2.71
CA ARG A 25 0.60 -2.26 -3.25
C ARG A 25 1.33 -1.76 -4.48
N VAL A 26 2.64 -1.95 -4.52
CA VAL A 26 3.50 -1.58 -5.65
C VAL A 26 3.87 -2.85 -6.38
N LYS A 27 3.78 -2.82 -7.70
CA LYS A 27 4.27 -3.91 -8.54
C LYS A 27 5.79 -3.80 -8.62
N VAL A 28 6.49 -4.90 -8.41
CA VAL A 28 7.95 -4.95 -8.44
C VAL A 28 8.42 -6.11 -9.30
N MET A 29 9.55 -5.91 -9.94
CA MET A 29 10.32 -6.93 -10.64
C MET A 29 11.44 -7.40 -9.71
N ILE A 30 11.58 -8.71 -9.58
CA ILE A 30 12.65 -9.36 -8.82
C ILE A 30 13.45 -10.19 -9.80
N ARG A 31 14.74 -9.87 -9.97
CA ARG A 31 15.67 -10.62 -10.81
C ARG A 31 16.64 -11.40 -9.93
N CYS A 32 16.75 -12.70 -10.16
CA CYS A 32 17.77 -13.53 -9.52
C CYS A 32 19.14 -13.28 -10.17
N ASN A 33 20.12 -12.83 -9.39
CA ASN A 33 21.45 -12.54 -9.92
C ASN A 33 22.28 -13.81 -10.16
N ARG A 34 21.88 -14.97 -9.58
CA ARG A 34 22.53 -16.26 -9.80
C ARG A 34 22.12 -16.98 -11.09
N CYS A 35 20.84 -16.94 -11.46
CA CYS A 35 20.31 -17.69 -12.63
C CYS A 35 19.61 -16.84 -13.69
N GLY A 36 19.32 -15.57 -13.40
CA GLY A 36 18.66 -14.65 -14.34
C GLY A 36 17.14 -14.69 -14.33
N GLU A 37 16.50 -15.61 -13.59
CA GLU A 37 15.04 -15.72 -13.51
C GLU A 37 14.40 -14.42 -13.01
N VAL A 38 13.23 -14.07 -13.57
CA VAL A 38 12.55 -12.80 -13.29
C VAL A 38 11.12 -13.06 -12.80
N TYR A 39 10.77 -12.50 -11.65
CA TYR A 39 9.45 -12.58 -11.04
C TYR A 39 8.80 -11.21 -10.97
N ILE A 40 7.48 -11.14 -11.17
CA ILE A 40 6.70 -9.92 -11.05
C ILE A 40 5.67 -10.10 -9.94
N LEU A 41 5.86 -9.42 -8.82
CA LEU A 41 5.02 -9.54 -7.63
C LEU A 41 4.42 -8.19 -7.23
N ARG A 42 3.41 -8.23 -6.35
CA ARG A 42 2.87 -7.04 -5.70
C ARG A 42 3.38 -7.01 -4.27
N GLY A 43 4.19 -6.01 -3.94
CA GLY A 43 4.73 -5.78 -2.60
C GLY A 43 4.15 -4.54 -1.94
N ARG A 44 4.61 -4.24 -0.73
CA ARG A 44 4.37 -2.98 -0.02
C ARG A 44 5.68 -2.23 0.09
N LYS A 45 5.62 -0.91 -0.08
CA LYS A 45 6.76 -0.04 0.20
C LYS A 45 6.81 0.22 1.70
N THR A 46 7.92 -0.09 2.35
CA THR A 46 8.15 0.18 3.77
C THR A 46 8.49 1.66 3.98
N LYS A 47 8.50 2.11 5.25
CA LYS A 47 8.88 3.49 5.61
C LYS A 47 10.32 3.81 5.22
N ASP A 48 11.20 2.80 5.24
CA ASP A 48 12.62 2.92 4.91
C ASP A 48 12.89 2.90 3.39
N GLY A 49 11.83 2.79 2.59
CA GLY A 49 11.91 2.79 1.12
C GLY A 49 12.19 1.42 0.50
N THR A 50 12.27 0.35 1.29
CA THR A 50 12.40 -1.03 0.81
C THR A 50 11.04 -1.60 0.36
N TYR A 51 11.06 -2.74 -0.34
CA TYR A 51 9.86 -3.41 -0.84
C TYR A 51 9.70 -4.79 -0.21
N GLU A 52 8.63 -4.99 0.55
CA GLU A 52 8.25 -6.30 1.09
C GLU A 52 7.32 -7.02 0.11
N THR A 53 7.74 -8.19 -0.38
CA THR A 53 7.04 -8.94 -1.44
C THR A 53 6.60 -10.34 -1.02
N GLY A 54 7.09 -10.84 0.12
CA GLY A 54 6.91 -12.24 0.55
C GLY A 54 7.70 -13.26 -0.29
N PHE A 55 8.59 -12.81 -1.18
CA PHE A 55 9.46 -13.68 -1.95
C PHE A 55 10.58 -14.24 -1.07
N VAL A 56 10.64 -15.57 -0.94
CA VAL A 56 11.58 -16.26 -0.04
C VAL A 56 12.77 -16.87 -0.79
N GLN A 57 12.52 -17.49 -1.95
CA GLN A 57 13.54 -18.26 -2.66
C GLN A 57 13.25 -18.33 -4.17
N CYS A 58 14.30 -18.27 -4.99
CA CYS A 58 14.22 -18.55 -6.43
C CYS A 58 14.25 -20.06 -6.69
N VAL A 59 13.64 -20.52 -7.78
CA VAL A 59 13.62 -21.95 -8.17
C VAL A 59 15.01 -22.59 -8.33
N CYS A 60 16.06 -21.79 -8.55
CA CYS A 60 17.45 -22.27 -8.58
C CYS A 60 18.08 -22.50 -7.20
N GLY A 61 17.37 -22.20 -6.12
CA GLY A 61 17.83 -22.35 -4.74
C GLY A 61 18.39 -21.07 -4.10
N ASN A 62 18.60 -19.99 -4.87
CA ASN A 62 19.07 -18.71 -4.34
C ASN A 62 18.07 -18.11 -3.33
N THR A 63 18.54 -17.56 -2.21
CA THR A 63 17.71 -17.01 -1.11
C THR A 63 18.06 -15.57 -0.73
N ASP A 64 19.14 -15.01 -1.24
CA ASP A 64 19.70 -13.73 -0.78
C ASP A 64 20.12 -12.78 -1.91
N ASP A 65 20.52 -13.30 -3.08
CA ASP A 65 21.11 -12.49 -4.14
C ASP A 65 20.09 -12.07 -5.23
N PHE A 66 19.33 -11.01 -4.94
CA PHE A 66 18.27 -10.51 -5.82
C PHE A 66 18.38 -9.01 -6.10
N THR A 67 18.00 -8.62 -7.32
CA THR A 67 17.75 -7.22 -7.68
C THR A 67 16.24 -6.95 -7.70
N ILE A 68 15.75 -6.00 -6.89
CA ILE A 68 14.33 -5.63 -6.82
C ILE A 68 14.12 -4.22 -7.37
N THR A 69 13.28 -4.07 -8.40
CA THR A 69 12.96 -2.78 -9.02
C THR A 69 11.46 -2.51 -9.06
N PRO A 70 10.98 -1.30 -8.71
CA PRO A 70 9.58 -0.95 -8.83
C PRO A 70 9.19 -0.81 -10.30
N ILE A 71 8.01 -1.35 -10.65
CA ILE A 71 7.40 -1.17 -11.96
C ILE A 71 6.45 0.02 -11.85
N LEU A 72 6.82 1.13 -12.49
CA LEU A 72 6.01 2.34 -12.57
C LEU A 72 4.84 2.12 -13.54
N ASP A 73 3.81 1.43 -13.07
CA ASP A 73 2.57 1.25 -13.82
C ASP A 73 1.67 2.51 -13.72
N ARG A 74 1.01 2.85 -14.83
CA ARG A 74 0.11 4.02 -14.98
C ARG A 74 -1.01 4.07 -13.92
N THR A 75 -1.39 2.92 -13.37
CA THR A 75 -2.44 2.77 -12.35
C THR A 75 -1.99 3.25 -10.95
N THR A 76 -0.69 3.17 -10.65
CA THR A 76 -0.17 3.56 -9.33
C THR A 76 0.01 5.08 -9.22
N ALA A 77 0.25 5.74 -10.36
CA ALA A 77 0.44 7.19 -10.46
C ALA A 77 -0.85 8.00 -10.32
N GLN A 78 -2.01 7.43 -10.67
CA GLN A 78 -3.29 8.16 -10.76
C GLN A 78 -3.88 8.60 -9.41
N PHE A 79 -3.34 8.12 -8.30
CA PHE A 79 -3.83 8.50 -6.97
C PHE A 79 -2.80 9.30 -6.16
N ALA A 80 -1.65 9.68 -6.72
CA ALA A 80 -0.80 10.71 -6.11
C ALA A 80 -1.42 12.12 -6.28
N GLY A 81 -2.75 12.20 -6.21
CA GLY A 81 -3.51 13.43 -6.13
C GLY A 81 -3.51 13.90 -4.69
N ASP A 82 -2.40 14.51 -4.27
CA ASP A 82 -2.51 15.63 -3.35
C ASP A 82 -3.10 16.81 -4.16
N ASN A 83 -4.27 17.20 -3.71
CA ASN A 83 -5.15 18.23 -4.21
C ASN A 83 -4.47 19.62 -4.20
N PRO A 84 -4.40 20.37 -5.32
CA PRO A 84 -3.87 21.73 -5.33
C PRO A 84 -4.80 22.80 -4.71
N GLU A 85 -5.94 22.42 -4.12
CA GLU A 85 -6.92 23.38 -3.60
C GLU A 85 -6.80 23.61 -2.08
N LYS A 86 -5.84 24.44 -1.66
CA LYS A 86 -6.03 25.31 -0.48
C LYS A 86 -5.65 26.76 -0.82
N LYS A 87 -6.65 27.43 -1.40
CA LYS A 87 -7.20 28.74 -1.01
C LYS A 87 -6.24 29.94 -1.02
N ARG A 88 -6.35 30.69 -2.11
CA ARG A 88 -6.25 32.16 -2.13
C ARG A 88 -7.03 32.77 -0.95
N GLU A 89 -6.37 33.58 -0.14
CA GLU A 89 -6.86 34.73 0.65
C GLU A 89 -5.64 35.21 1.49
N GLY A 90 -5.13 36.43 1.37
CA GLY A 90 -5.64 37.59 0.63
C GLY A 90 -4.59 38.68 0.45
#